data_AF-A0A6M3K827-F1
#
_entry.id   AF-A0A6M3K827-F1
#
_cell.length_a   1.000
_cell.length_b   1.000
_cell.length_c   1.000
_cell.angle_alpha   90.00
_cell.angle_beta   90.00
_cell.angle_gamma   90.00
#
_symmetry.space_group_name_H-M   'P 1'
#
loop_
_entity.id
_entity.type
_entity.pdbx_description
1 polymer ?
#
loop_
_entity_poly.entity_id
_entity_poly.type
_entity_poly.pdbx_seq_one_letter_code
_entity_poly.pdbx_strand_id
1 'polypeptide(L)'
;MASRYFKKKRPVGAPKQKTDAPFSEDIQKQLLGVLGDELVVAKRNTEVSTKHFDEYYNMVHCLRVGKENDWESDIYLPEFVSRLLTDIGNFVAQYFSSDDYVESAKHTDDPVDVAEAKASKDLLNYILNRKDSYYYHKLVRLLMFVRPAGCGYIKGGYKQKTENRYMGTKIKSEYARDEMGNVLDEMGGIYEDSFTQRPAFAQIEEEVFEDVVVEDTPTFDVYPNQYVHVSPEYTYSIQDKRYVIFETEKTLDELKENAPLCGYFNLHLLEKLEGDTQSHAEKTYNRKQEKDLPPDPVSPVLVVYERWGLFPAIVEKDMRGNIVSAKPGINKQGEIDDKAENVECIVSYVELPGQGKT
;
A
#
# COMPACT_ATOMS: atom_id res chain seq x y z
N MET A 1 -48.55 -36.63 10.16
CA MET A 1 -47.63 -35.88 11.04
C MET A 1 -47.02 -34.76 10.22
N ALA A 2 -47.53 -33.53 10.37
CA ALA A 2 -47.08 -32.36 9.59
C ALA A 2 -45.94 -31.65 10.33
N SER A 3 -44.74 -31.68 9.74
CA SER A 3 -43.57 -30.94 10.22
C SER A 3 -43.74 -29.45 9.93
N ARG A 4 -43.91 -28.64 10.97
CA ARG A 4 -44.00 -27.18 10.91
C ARG A 4 -42.59 -26.62 10.68
N TYR A 5 -42.33 -26.12 9.46
CA TYR A 5 -41.20 -25.25 9.19
C TYR A 5 -41.39 -23.91 9.90
N PHE A 6 -40.63 -23.71 10.99
CA PHE A 6 -40.45 -22.39 11.59
C PHE A 6 -39.61 -21.52 10.65
N LYS A 7 -40.26 -20.63 9.91
CA LYS A 7 -39.59 -19.47 9.31
C LYS A 7 -39.03 -18.60 10.44
N LYS A 8 -37.71 -18.64 10.66
CA LYS A 8 -37.00 -17.64 11.49
C LYS A 8 -37.30 -16.26 10.87
N LYS A 9 -38.12 -15.46 11.55
CA LYS A 9 -38.29 -14.04 11.24
C LYS A 9 -36.91 -13.37 11.40
N ARG A 10 -36.46 -12.64 10.38
CA ARG A 10 -35.26 -11.79 10.47
C ARG A 10 -35.45 -10.84 11.65
N PRO A 11 -34.47 -10.67 12.55
CA PRO A 11 -34.54 -9.65 13.58
C PRO A 11 -34.56 -8.29 12.89
N VAL A 12 -35.68 -7.58 13.07
CA VAL A 12 -35.86 -6.18 12.67
C VAL A 12 -35.03 -5.35 13.65
N GLY A 13 -34.05 -4.60 13.12
CA GLY A 13 -33.28 -3.64 13.89
C GLY A 13 -31.95 -4.16 14.44
N ALA A 14 -31.02 -4.54 13.56
CA ALA A 14 -29.61 -4.44 13.94
C ALA A 14 -29.28 -2.94 14.12
N PRO A 15 -28.64 -2.52 15.23
CA PRO A 15 -28.23 -1.13 15.41
C PRO A 15 -27.35 -0.73 14.21
N LYS A 16 -27.65 0.42 13.58
CA LYS A 16 -26.79 1.00 12.54
C LYS A 16 -25.39 1.10 13.13
N GLN A 17 -24.46 0.31 12.59
CA GLN A 17 -23.10 0.26 13.09
C GLN A 17 -22.47 1.61 12.76
N LYS A 18 -22.08 2.37 13.78
CA LYS A 18 -21.42 3.66 13.58
C LYS A 18 -20.13 3.42 12.79
N THR A 19 -19.99 4.13 11.67
CA THR A 19 -18.75 4.20 10.90
C THR A 19 -17.79 5.17 11.58
N ASP A 20 -16.51 4.80 11.63
CA ASP A 20 -15.42 5.67 12.09
C ASP A 20 -14.91 6.57 10.95
N ALA A 21 -15.53 6.46 9.77
CA ALA A 21 -15.18 7.23 8.60
C ALA A 21 -15.41 8.74 8.82
N PRO A 22 -14.53 9.60 8.26
CA PRO A 22 -14.66 11.05 8.35
C PRO A 22 -15.82 11.63 7.51
N PHE A 23 -16.59 10.79 6.79
CA PHE A 23 -17.68 11.19 5.91
C PHE A 23 -18.88 10.22 5.96
N SER A 24 -20.05 10.71 5.57
CA SER A 24 -21.33 9.99 5.74
C SER A 24 -21.41 8.67 4.97
N GLU A 25 -22.18 7.71 5.50
CA GLU A 25 -22.44 6.39 4.87
C GLU A 25 -22.96 6.50 3.42
N ASP A 26 -23.78 7.50 3.11
CA ASP A 26 -24.32 7.68 1.75
C ASP A 26 -23.20 7.98 0.74
N ILE A 27 -22.23 8.83 1.13
CA ILE A 27 -21.06 9.16 0.30
C ILE A 27 -20.17 7.93 0.14
N GLN A 28 -19.98 7.14 1.19
CA GLN A 28 -19.21 5.88 1.12
C GLN A 28 -19.82 4.92 0.09
N LYS A 29 -21.15 4.77 0.06
CA LYS A 29 -21.82 3.88 -0.90
C LYS A 29 -21.67 4.36 -2.34
N GLN A 30 -21.82 5.67 -2.58
CA GLN A 30 -21.64 6.22 -3.92
C GLN A 30 -20.19 6.09 -4.39
N LEU A 31 -19.24 6.34 -3.49
CA LEU A 31 -17.81 6.15 -3.75
C LEU A 31 -17.50 4.70 -4.16
N LEU A 32 -18.02 3.72 -3.40
CA LEU A 32 -17.86 2.31 -3.73
C LEU A 32 -18.55 1.93 -5.05
N GLY A 33 -19.68 2.55 -5.39
CA GLY A 33 -20.34 2.37 -6.68
C GLY A 33 -19.44 2.78 -7.86
N VAL A 34 -18.86 3.98 -7.81
CA VAL A 34 -17.95 4.47 -8.84
C VAL A 34 -16.70 3.60 -8.96
N LEU A 35 -16.10 3.21 -7.83
CA LEU A 35 -14.91 2.35 -7.81
C LEU A 35 -15.22 0.93 -8.32
N GLY A 36 -16.39 0.40 -7.99
CA GLY A 36 -16.87 -0.88 -8.50
C GLY A 36 -17.07 -0.87 -10.01
N ASP A 37 -17.66 0.19 -10.56
CA ASP A 37 -17.82 0.36 -12.01
C ASP A 37 -16.46 0.45 -12.72
N GLU A 38 -15.51 1.24 -12.18
CA GLU A 38 -14.13 1.28 -12.68
C GLU A 38 -13.49 -0.12 -12.69
N LEU A 39 -13.62 -0.87 -11.58
CA LEU A 39 -13.06 -2.21 -11.44
C LEU A 39 -13.66 -3.20 -12.44
N VAL A 40 -14.97 -3.18 -12.67
CA VAL A 40 -15.65 -4.08 -13.62
C VAL A 40 -15.16 -3.81 -15.05
N VAL A 41 -15.04 -2.54 -15.43
CA VAL A 41 -14.52 -2.14 -16.75
C VAL A 41 -13.05 -2.58 -16.90
N ALA A 42 -12.24 -2.36 -15.87
CA ALA A 42 -10.83 -2.73 -15.86
C ALA A 42 -10.63 -4.25 -15.96
N LYS A 43 -11.38 -5.03 -15.17
CA LYS A 43 -11.37 -6.50 -15.20
C LYS A 43 -11.72 -7.04 -16.58
N ARG A 44 -12.77 -6.50 -17.21
CA ARG A 44 -13.19 -6.89 -18.56
C ARG A 44 -12.10 -6.59 -19.60
N ASN A 45 -11.39 -5.48 -19.45
CA ASN A 45 -10.33 -5.10 -20.37
C ASN A 45 -9.08 -6.01 -20.22
N THR A 46 -8.75 -6.40 -18.99
CA THR A 46 -7.61 -7.29 -18.72
C THR A 46 -7.89 -8.77 -18.95
N GLU A 47 -9.16 -9.17 -19.11
CA GLU A 47 -9.60 -10.57 -19.18
C GLU A 47 -8.85 -11.41 -20.21
N VAL A 48 -8.58 -10.86 -21.40
CA VAL A 48 -7.84 -11.57 -22.46
C VAL A 48 -6.40 -11.86 -22.04
N SER A 49 -5.73 -10.87 -21.44
CA SER A 49 -4.36 -11.03 -20.94
C SER A 49 -4.31 -12.02 -19.78
N THR A 50 -5.31 -11.99 -18.88
CA THR A 50 -5.43 -12.95 -17.78
C THR A 50 -5.60 -14.36 -18.30
N LYS A 51 -6.47 -14.58 -19.31
CA LYS A 51 -6.65 -15.90 -19.93
C LYS A 51 -5.37 -16.44 -20.55
N HIS A 52 -4.61 -15.62 -21.27
CA HIS A 52 -3.32 -16.05 -21.84
C HIS A 52 -2.29 -16.39 -20.76
N PHE A 53 -2.28 -15.64 -19.66
CA PHE A 53 -1.43 -15.96 -18.52
C PHE A 53 -1.86 -17.30 -17.88
N ASP A 54 -3.17 -17.53 -17.71
CA ASP A 54 -3.70 -18.78 -17.14
C ASP A 54 -3.38 -19.98 -18.03
N GLU A 55 -3.52 -19.85 -19.35
CA GLU A 55 -3.11 -20.86 -20.34
C GLU A 55 -1.61 -21.18 -20.21
N TYR A 56 -0.78 -20.16 -20.12
CA TYR A 56 0.66 -20.32 -19.92
C TYR A 56 0.97 -21.03 -18.59
N TYR A 57 0.35 -20.59 -17.50
CA TYR A 57 0.52 -21.18 -16.17
C TYR A 57 0.09 -22.65 -16.16
N ASN A 58 -1.06 -22.94 -16.76
CA ASN A 58 -1.59 -24.29 -16.91
C ASN A 58 -0.64 -25.18 -17.72
N MET A 59 -0.02 -24.67 -18.78
CA MET A 59 1.01 -25.38 -19.53
C MET A 59 2.25 -25.70 -18.68
N VAL A 60 2.75 -24.73 -17.89
CA VAL A 60 3.91 -24.93 -17.00
C VAL A 60 3.62 -25.96 -15.92
N HIS A 61 2.42 -25.92 -15.33
CA HIS A 61 2.02 -26.79 -14.23
C HIS A 61 1.29 -28.07 -14.65
N CYS A 62 1.07 -28.26 -15.96
CA CYS A 62 0.29 -29.36 -16.52
C CYS A 62 -1.13 -29.47 -15.93
N LEU A 63 -1.75 -28.32 -15.64
CA LEU A 63 -3.09 -28.26 -15.11
C LEU A 63 -4.10 -28.42 -16.25
N ARG A 64 -4.99 -29.40 -16.09
CA ARG A 64 -6.05 -29.69 -17.06
C ARG A 64 -7.29 -28.89 -16.70
N VAL A 65 -7.41 -27.69 -17.24
CA VAL A 65 -8.60 -26.85 -17.08
C VAL A 65 -9.44 -26.96 -18.36
N GLY A 66 -10.65 -27.51 -18.26
CA GLY A 66 -11.63 -27.55 -19.36
C GLY A 66 -11.60 -28.77 -20.28
N LYS A 67 -10.78 -29.79 -20.00
CA LYS A 67 -10.76 -31.07 -20.71
C LYS A 67 -11.12 -32.22 -19.77
N GLU A 68 -12.20 -32.94 -20.08
CA GLU A 68 -12.69 -34.05 -19.25
C GLU A 68 -11.93 -35.36 -19.50
N ASN A 69 -11.35 -35.53 -20.69
CA ASN A 69 -10.81 -36.81 -21.13
C ASN A 69 -9.28 -36.87 -21.07
N ASP A 70 -8.73 -37.98 -20.58
CA ASP A 70 -7.28 -38.22 -20.45
C ASP A 70 -6.51 -38.20 -21.79
N TRP A 71 -7.19 -38.50 -22.89
CA TRP A 71 -6.59 -38.59 -24.23
C TRP A 71 -6.51 -37.25 -24.96
N GLU A 72 -7.17 -36.20 -24.48
CA GLU A 72 -7.08 -34.82 -25.00
C GLU A 72 -5.82 -34.11 -24.49
N SER A 73 -4.72 -34.87 -24.34
CA SER A 73 -3.50 -34.42 -23.66
C SER A 73 -2.98 -33.10 -24.22
N ASP A 74 -2.78 -32.14 -23.32
CA ASP A 74 -1.83 -31.06 -23.55
C ASP A 74 -0.44 -31.68 -23.64
N ILE A 75 0.31 -31.31 -24.67
CA ILE A 75 1.68 -31.80 -24.87
C ILE A 75 2.50 -31.28 -23.70
N TYR A 76 2.92 -32.18 -22.81
CA TYR A 76 3.90 -31.83 -21.79
C TYR A 76 5.21 -31.49 -22.47
N LEU A 77 5.60 -30.21 -22.43
CA LEU A 77 6.88 -29.71 -22.94
C LEU A 77 7.80 -29.38 -21.76
N PRO A 78 8.37 -30.38 -21.05
CA PRO A 78 9.30 -30.15 -19.94
C PRO A 78 10.51 -29.32 -20.38
N GLU A 79 10.91 -29.45 -21.65
CA GLU A 79 11.97 -28.65 -22.26
C GLU A 79 11.65 -27.14 -22.21
N PHE A 80 10.38 -26.75 -22.32
CA PHE A 80 10.00 -25.34 -22.32
C PHE A 80 10.29 -24.69 -20.95
N VAL A 81 9.85 -25.33 -19.86
CA VAL A 81 10.10 -24.86 -18.50
C VAL A 81 11.60 -24.84 -18.20
N SER A 82 12.32 -25.89 -18.60
CA SER A 82 13.77 -25.96 -18.40
C SER A 82 14.52 -24.85 -19.16
N ARG A 83 14.15 -24.57 -20.41
CA ARG A 83 14.73 -23.46 -21.20
C ARG A 83 14.41 -22.10 -20.58
N LEU A 84 13.16 -21.87 -20.18
CA LEU A 84 12.76 -20.62 -19.52
C LEU A 84 13.56 -20.37 -18.23
N LEU A 85 13.68 -21.38 -17.37
CA LEU A 85 14.43 -21.29 -16.12
C LEU A 85 15.92 -21.08 -16.37
N THR A 86 16.47 -21.71 -17.40
CA THR A 86 17.87 -21.55 -17.81
C THR A 86 18.14 -20.14 -18.32
N ASP A 87 17.26 -19.59 -19.17
CA ASP A 87 17.39 -18.23 -19.69
C ASP A 87 17.32 -17.19 -18.57
N ILE A 88 16.38 -17.36 -17.63
CA ILE A 88 16.27 -16.45 -16.48
C ILE A 88 17.48 -16.60 -15.57
N GLY A 89 17.94 -17.84 -15.32
CA GLY A 89 19.16 -18.09 -14.55
C GLY A 89 20.39 -17.43 -15.16
N ASN A 90 20.57 -17.53 -16.48
CA ASN A 90 21.68 -16.90 -17.20
C ASN A 90 21.62 -15.38 -17.12
N PHE A 91 20.44 -14.77 -17.33
CA PHE A 91 20.27 -13.32 -17.21
C PHE A 91 20.62 -12.84 -15.81
N VAL A 92 20.06 -13.48 -14.79
CA VAL A 92 20.25 -13.10 -13.40
C VAL A 92 21.71 -13.31 -12.97
N ALA A 93 22.35 -14.40 -13.38
CA ALA A 93 23.77 -14.64 -13.08
C ALA A 93 24.68 -13.56 -13.69
N GLN A 94 24.36 -13.05 -14.89
CA GLN A 94 25.10 -11.95 -15.50
C GLN A 94 24.81 -10.62 -14.80
N TYR A 95 23.53 -10.32 -14.54
CA TYR A 95 23.09 -9.06 -13.96
C TYR A 95 23.63 -8.84 -12.53
N PHE A 96 23.61 -9.89 -11.70
CA PHE A 96 24.08 -9.84 -10.31
C PHE A 96 25.58 -10.17 -10.14
N SER A 97 26.36 -10.20 -11.23
CA SER A 97 27.79 -10.57 -11.14
C SER A 97 28.68 -9.47 -10.55
N SER A 98 28.30 -8.20 -10.65
CA SER A 98 29.14 -7.04 -10.32
C SER A 98 28.69 -6.25 -9.10
N ASP A 99 27.57 -6.62 -8.46
CA ASP A 99 26.88 -5.87 -7.40
C ASP A 99 26.65 -4.37 -7.73
N ASP A 100 26.79 -4.00 -9.01
CA ASP A 100 26.70 -2.65 -9.57
C ASP A 100 25.55 -2.62 -10.60
N TYR A 101 24.40 -2.11 -10.18
CA TYR A 101 23.15 -2.22 -10.94
C TYR A 101 22.76 -0.93 -11.67
N VAL A 102 23.20 0.22 -11.15
CA VAL A 102 22.80 1.54 -11.66
C VAL A 102 24.00 2.26 -12.22
N GLU A 103 23.85 2.77 -13.44
CA GLU A 103 24.83 3.65 -14.05
C GLU A 103 24.23 5.05 -14.20
N SER A 104 24.92 6.06 -13.66
CA SER A 104 24.52 7.45 -13.80
C SER A 104 25.03 7.98 -15.14
N ALA A 105 24.11 8.31 -16.04
CA ALA A 105 24.43 9.00 -17.28
C ALA A 105 24.93 10.42 -16.94
N LYS A 106 26.17 10.73 -17.34
CA LYS A 106 26.77 12.06 -17.15
C LYS A 106 26.71 12.82 -18.47
N HIS A 107 26.22 14.05 -18.41
CA HIS A 107 26.16 14.95 -19.56
C HIS A 107 27.13 16.13 -19.44
N THR A 108 27.78 16.29 -18.29
CA THR A 108 28.73 17.35 -17.96
C THR A 108 30.01 16.75 -17.35
N ASP A 109 31.14 17.40 -17.62
CA ASP A 109 32.46 17.03 -17.06
C ASP A 109 32.79 17.85 -15.80
N ASP A 110 31.82 18.59 -15.27
CA ASP A 110 32.00 19.38 -14.07
C ASP A 110 32.31 18.47 -12.87
N PRO A 111 33.37 18.76 -12.09
CA PRO A 111 33.85 17.85 -11.05
C PRO A 111 32.86 17.65 -9.92
N VAL A 112 31.97 18.63 -9.68
CA VAL A 112 30.91 18.55 -8.67
C VAL A 112 29.84 17.55 -9.13
N ASP A 113 29.30 17.71 -10.33
CA ASP A 113 28.31 16.81 -10.93
C ASP A 113 28.84 15.37 -11.02
N VAL A 114 30.12 15.21 -11.36
CA VAL A 114 30.79 13.91 -11.40
C VAL A 114 30.82 13.24 -10.03
N ALA A 115 31.07 14.01 -8.96
CA ALA A 115 31.08 13.53 -7.59
C ALA A 115 29.67 13.20 -7.09
N GLU A 116 28.68 14.06 -7.40
CA GLU A 116 27.27 13.83 -7.06
C GLU A 116 26.73 12.58 -7.75
N ALA A 117 26.93 12.45 -9.07
CA ALA A 117 26.50 11.28 -9.83
C ALA A 117 27.16 9.98 -9.35
N LYS A 118 28.40 10.05 -8.84
CA LYS A 118 29.07 8.91 -8.20
C LYS A 118 28.44 8.59 -6.84
N ALA A 119 28.21 9.60 -6.00
CA ALA A 119 27.57 9.43 -4.71
C ALA A 119 26.14 8.88 -4.85
N SER A 120 25.37 9.36 -5.82
CA SER A 120 24.03 8.85 -6.12
C SER A 120 24.08 7.39 -6.59
N LYS A 121 25.03 7.04 -7.46
CA LYS A 121 25.24 5.66 -7.91
C LYS A 121 25.56 4.74 -6.72
N ASP A 122 26.52 5.14 -5.89
CA ASP A 122 26.95 4.37 -4.72
C ASP A 122 25.78 4.19 -3.73
N LEU A 123 24.98 5.24 -3.51
CA LEU A 123 23.80 5.19 -2.65
C LEU A 123 22.72 4.25 -3.21
N LEU A 124 22.40 4.33 -4.50
CA LEU A 124 21.39 3.47 -5.12
C LEU A 124 21.81 2.00 -5.12
N ASN A 125 23.07 1.71 -5.44
CA ASN A 125 23.61 0.36 -5.35
C ASN A 125 23.62 -0.15 -3.91
N TYR A 126 23.94 0.70 -2.93
CA TYR A 126 23.84 0.35 -1.51
C TYR A 126 22.40 -0.03 -1.11
N ILE A 127 21.41 0.75 -1.54
CA ILE A 127 20.00 0.48 -1.27
C ILE A 127 19.55 -0.84 -1.92
N LEU A 128 19.90 -1.07 -3.18
CA LEU A 128 19.53 -2.29 -3.92
C LEU A 128 20.25 -3.55 -3.39
N ASN A 129 21.46 -3.41 -2.86
CA ASN A 129 22.21 -4.50 -2.24
C ASN A 129 21.76 -4.83 -0.81
N ARG A 130 20.85 -4.06 -0.20
CA ARG A 130 20.28 -4.41 1.11
C ARG A 130 19.56 -5.76 0.99
N LYS A 131 19.90 -6.71 1.87
CA LYS A 131 19.26 -8.03 1.92
C LYS A 131 17.74 -7.93 2.13
N ASP A 132 17.31 -6.98 2.95
CA ASP A 132 15.89 -6.72 3.25
C ASP A 132 15.09 -6.26 2.02
N SER A 133 15.76 -5.74 0.99
CA SER A 133 15.09 -5.33 -0.26
C SER A 133 14.61 -6.54 -1.07
N TYR A 134 15.20 -7.72 -0.85
CA TYR A 134 14.99 -8.94 -1.63
C TYR A 134 15.07 -8.71 -3.16
N TYR A 135 15.97 -7.81 -3.59
CA TYR A 135 16.03 -7.34 -4.98
C TYR A 135 16.14 -8.50 -6.00
N TYR A 136 17.03 -9.47 -5.74
CA TYR A 136 17.19 -10.67 -6.55
C TYR A 136 15.86 -11.41 -6.78
N HIS A 137 15.12 -11.70 -5.70
CA HIS A 137 13.87 -12.46 -5.78
C HIS A 137 12.78 -11.68 -6.52
N LYS A 138 12.74 -10.36 -6.32
CA LYS A 138 11.81 -9.47 -7.02
C LYS A 138 12.11 -9.43 -8.52
N LEU A 139 13.38 -9.36 -8.92
CA LEU A 139 13.75 -9.36 -10.34
C LEU A 139 13.42 -10.69 -11.02
N VAL A 140 13.71 -11.82 -10.37
CA VAL A 140 13.31 -13.16 -10.87
C VAL A 140 11.80 -13.23 -11.05
N ARG A 141 11.03 -12.77 -10.05
CA ARG A 141 9.56 -12.73 -10.12
C ARG A 141 9.07 -11.84 -11.27
N LEU A 142 9.67 -10.68 -11.48
CA LEU A 142 9.34 -9.78 -12.59
C LEU A 142 9.55 -10.46 -13.94
N LEU A 143 10.70 -11.10 -14.15
CA LEU A 143 11.01 -11.82 -15.38
C LEU A 143 10.01 -12.96 -15.64
N MET A 144 9.57 -13.66 -14.58
CA MET A 144 8.54 -14.70 -14.70
C MET A 144 7.17 -14.16 -15.12
N PHE A 145 6.83 -12.91 -14.78
CA PHE A 145 5.57 -12.29 -15.21
C PHE A 145 5.67 -11.65 -16.61
N VAL A 146 6.83 -11.09 -16.95
CA VAL A 146 7.07 -10.46 -18.26
C VAL A 146 7.07 -11.48 -19.40
N ARG A 147 7.62 -12.68 -19.20
CA ARG A 147 7.70 -13.71 -20.26
C ARG A 147 6.33 -14.16 -20.80
N PRO A 148 5.32 -14.49 -19.98
CA PRO A 148 4.01 -14.89 -20.47
C PRO A 148 3.14 -13.74 -20.99
N ALA A 149 3.17 -12.57 -20.33
CA ALA A 149 2.24 -11.49 -20.63
C ALA A 149 2.85 -10.36 -21.46
N GLY A 150 4.17 -10.35 -21.64
CA GLY A 150 4.91 -9.24 -22.27
C GLY A 150 5.03 -7.98 -21.39
N CYS A 151 4.47 -7.99 -20.18
CA CYS A 151 4.48 -6.86 -19.25
C CYS A 151 4.69 -7.33 -17.80
N GLY A 152 5.15 -6.41 -16.95
CA GLY A 152 5.31 -6.64 -15.53
C GLY A 152 5.05 -5.35 -14.76
N TYR A 153 4.35 -5.47 -13.63
CA TYR A 153 3.97 -4.32 -12.81
C TYR A 153 4.83 -4.26 -11.56
N ILE A 154 5.43 -3.08 -11.35
CA ILE A 154 6.21 -2.76 -10.17
C ILE A 154 5.47 -1.65 -9.43
N LYS A 155 5.17 -1.91 -8.16
CA LYS A 155 4.59 -0.90 -7.27
C LYS A 155 5.71 -0.32 -6.42
N GLY A 156 6.01 0.95 -6.65
CA GLY A 156 6.92 1.71 -5.80
C GLY A 156 6.24 2.12 -4.50
N GLY A 157 7.04 2.28 -3.46
CA GLY A 157 6.62 2.74 -2.15
C GLY A 157 7.78 3.40 -1.42
N TYR A 158 7.48 4.03 -0.30
CA TYR A 158 8.47 4.67 0.55
C TYR A 158 8.24 4.27 1.99
N LYS A 159 9.29 3.86 2.69
CA LYS A 159 9.23 3.54 4.10
C LYS A 159 10.06 4.55 4.87
N GLN A 160 9.37 5.33 5.70
CA GLN A 160 9.99 6.24 6.64
C GLN A 160 9.56 5.87 8.04
N LYS A 161 10.52 5.61 8.92
CA LYS A 161 10.27 5.34 10.34
C LYS A 161 10.94 6.43 11.17
N THR A 162 10.13 7.21 11.87
CA THR A 162 10.57 8.21 12.84
C THR A 162 10.49 7.64 14.25
N GLU A 163 11.55 7.79 15.03
CA GLU A 163 11.56 7.45 16.45
C GLU A 163 11.88 8.72 17.23
N ASN A 164 11.11 8.98 18.28
CA ASN A 164 11.39 10.08 19.17
C ASN A 164 12.59 9.71 20.05
N ARG A 165 13.74 10.34 19.80
CA ARG A 165 14.99 10.05 20.52
C ARG A 165 15.38 11.22 21.39
N TYR A 166 15.89 10.87 22.57
CA TYR A 166 16.51 11.83 23.47
C TYR A 166 17.80 12.36 22.83
N MET A 167 17.81 13.65 22.47
CA MET A 167 18.95 14.30 21.83
C MET A 167 19.86 15.01 22.83
N GLY A 168 19.38 15.26 24.04
CA GLY A 168 20.13 15.89 25.13
C GLY A 168 19.25 16.77 26.00
N THR A 169 19.89 17.47 26.94
CA THR A 169 19.23 18.50 27.75
C THR A 169 19.47 19.87 27.13
N LYS A 170 18.41 20.67 27.03
CA LYS A 170 18.51 22.10 26.75
C LYS A 170 18.35 22.84 28.06
N ILE A 171 19.36 23.61 28.44
CA ILE A 171 19.28 24.49 29.60
C ILE A 171 18.38 25.66 29.23
N LYS A 172 17.16 25.70 29.79
CA LYS A 172 16.32 26.89 29.77
C LYS A 172 16.59 27.68 31.05
N SER A 173 16.91 28.96 30.88
CA SER A 173 16.94 29.92 31.98
C SER A 173 15.52 30.45 32.18
N GLU A 174 14.87 30.05 33.26
CA GLU A 174 13.59 30.62 33.69
C GLU A 174 13.81 31.54 34.89
N TYR A 175 12.90 32.49 35.10
CA TYR A 175 12.92 33.34 36.29
C TYR A 175 12.77 32.48 37.55
N ALA A 176 13.69 32.64 38.51
CA ALA A 176 13.57 31.99 39.81
C ALA A 176 12.34 32.56 40.53
N ARG A 177 11.50 31.68 41.09
CA ARG A 177 10.26 32.06 41.78
C ARG A 177 10.22 31.54 43.21
N ASP A 178 9.58 32.29 44.10
CA ASP A 178 9.23 31.89 45.47
C ASP A 178 8.04 30.90 45.49
N GLU A 179 7.79 30.21 46.60
CA GLU A 179 6.63 29.34 46.87
C GLU A 179 5.27 30.00 46.56
N MET A 180 5.19 31.34 46.63
CA MET A 180 4.00 32.13 46.23
C MET A 180 3.96 32.50 44.74
N GLY A 181 4.98 32.13 43.95
CA GLY A 181 5.02 32.35 42.49
C GLY A 181 5.60 33.70 42.05
N ASN A 182 6.13 34.51 42.97
CA ASN A 182 6.74 35.82 42.67
C ASN A 182 8.16 35.65 42.12
N VAL A 183 8.54 36.45 41.11
CA VAL A 183 9.90 36.45 40.53
C VAL A 183 10.89 37.05 41.54
N LEU A 184 12.03 36.40 41.70
CA LEU A 184 13.08 36.81 42.64
C LEU A 184 14.18 37.61 41.93
N ASP A 185 14.81 38.52 42.67
CA ASP A 185 16.05 39.17 42.27
C ASP A 185 17.29 38.31 42.64
N GLU A 186 18.47 38.65 42.13
CA GLU A 186 19.74 37.96 42.43
C GLU A 186 20.09 37.88 43.94
N MET A 187 19.47 38.73 44.77
CA MET A 187 19.68 38.79 46.22
C MET A 187 18.60 38.04 47.02
N GLY A 188 17.62 37.41 46.35
CA GLY A 188 16.53 36.65 46.97
C GLY A 188 15.33 37.48 47.42
N GLY A 189 15.25 38.77 47.05
CA GLY A 189 14.09 39.64 47.24
C GLY A 189 13.08 39.53 46.10
N ILE A 190 11.89 40.10 46.27
CA ILE A 190 10.88 40.17 45.20
C ILE A 190 11.37 41.16 44.13
N TYR A 191 11.36 40.71 42.87
CA TYR A 191 11.72 41.53 41.72
C TYR A 191 10.55 42.46 41.36
N GLU A 192 10.68 43.74 41.73
CA GLU A 192 9.64 44.77 41.51
C GLU A 192 10.11 45.87 40.55
N ASP A 193 11.42 46.19 40.53
CA ASP A 193 11.95 47.33 39.77
C ASP A 193 13.02 46.94 38.74
N SER A 194 12.66 47.05 37.46
CA SER A 194 13.53 46.72 36.31
C SER A 194 14.75 47.62 36.11
N PHE A 195 14.82 48.79 36.78
CA PHE A 195 15.94 49.71 36.63
C PHE A 195 17.08 49.50 37.64
N THR A 196 16.76 48.97 38.82
CA THR A 196 17.73 48.81 39.93
C THR A 196 18.03 47.34 40.25
N GLN A 197 17.11 46.42 39.96
CA GLN A 197 17.26 45.01 40.28
C GLN A 197 17.57 44.19 39.02
N ARG A 198 18.29 43.08 39.20
CA ARG A 198 18.48 42.05 38.17
C ARG A 198 17.69 40.81 38.57
N PRO A 199 16.91 40.24 37.65
CA PRO A 199 16.15 39.05 37.95
C PRO A 199 17.07 37.84 38.13
N ALA A 200 16.82 37.03 39.16
CA ALA A 200 17.48 35.75 39.31
C ALA A 200 16.93 34.75 38.28
N PHE A 201 17.84 34.02 37.65
CA PHE A 201 17.49 32.94 36.73
C PHE A 201 17.80 31.58 37.37
N ALA A 202 16.82 30.69 37.36
CA ALA A 202 17.02 29.27 37.62
C ALA A 202 17.31 28.58 36.29
N GLN A 203 18.36 27.77 36.25
CA GLN A 203 18.65 26.89 35.13
C GLN A 203 17.84 25.61 35.33
N ILE A 204 16.87 25.38 34.46
CA ILE A 204 16.11 24.14 34.41
C ILE A 204 16.63 23.36 33.20
N GLU A 205 17.07 22.13 33.47
CA GLU A 205 17.43 21.19 32.41
C GLU A 205 16.14 20.56 31.89
N GLU A 206 15.75 20.91 30.66
CA GLU A 206 14.62 20.29 29.97
C GLU A 206 15.15 19.24 29.00
N GLU A 207 14.62 18.02 29.10
CA GLU A 207 14.94 16.94 28.17
C GLU A 207 14.33 17.25 26.79
N VAL A 208 15.17 17.33 25.76
CA VAL A 208 14.73 17.54 24.39
C VAL A 208 14.62 16.21 23.68
N PHE A 209 13.38 15.90 23.33
CA PHE A 209 12.98 14.79 22.50
C PHE A 209 12.75 15.30 21.08
N GLU A 210 13.50 14.77 20.12
CA GLU A 210 13.36 15.11 18.71
C GLU A 210 13.04 13.86 17.90
N ASP A 211 12.14 14.00 16.93
CA ASP A 211 11.79 12.94 16.01
C ASP A 211 12.95 12.71 15.03
N VAL A 212 13.73 11.66 15.28
CA VAL A 212 14.84 11.28 14.41
C VAL A 212 14.33 10.26 13.40
N VAL A 213 14.61 10.50 12.12
CA VAL A 213 14.34 9.53 11.06
C VAL A 213 15.36 8.39 11.18
N VAL A 214 14.86 7.20 11.54
CA VAL A 214 15.69 5.99 11.77
C VAL A 214 15.80 5.15 10.51
N GLU A 215 14.71 5.05 9.76
CA GLU A 215 14.71 4.38 8.46
C GLU A 215 14.10 5.32 7.42
N ASP A 216 14.78 5.44 6.29
CA ASP A 216 14.39 6.30 5.19
C ASP A 216 14.79 5.62 3.88
N THR A 217 13.91 4.77 3.35
CA THR A 217 14.26 3.99 2.16
C THR A 217 13.12 3.81 1.16
N PRO A 218 13.43 3.90 -0.14
CA PRO A 218 12.50 3.50 -1.18
C PRO A 218 12.33 1.98 -1.14
N THR A 219 11.09 1.54 -1.34
CA THR A 219 10.75 0.13 -1.44
C THR A 219 9.96 -0.10 -2.70
N PHE A 220 9.98 -1.31 -3.22
CA PHE A 220 9.09 -1.69 -4.31
C PHE A 220 8.75 -3.16 -4.21
N ASP A 221 7.63 -3.54 -4.80
CA ASP A 221 7.28 -4.94 -4.96
C ASP A 221 6.74 -5.21 -6.36
N VAL A 222 6.82 -6.49 -6.75
CA VAL A 222 6.43 -6.95 -8.08
C VAL A 222 5.12 -7.70 -7.97
N TYR A 223 4.13 -7.20 -8.70
CA TYR A 223 2.77 -7.70 -8.65
C TYR A 223 2.48 -8.67 -9.79
N PRO A 224 1.77 -9.79 -9.53
CA PRO A 224 1.26 -10.66 -10.57
C PRO A 224 0.32 -9.89 -11.50
N ASN A 225 0.48 -10.09 -12.82
CA ASN A 225 -0.33 -9.39 -13.82
C ASN A 225 -1.84 -9.67 -13.70
N GLN A 226 -2.22 -10.83 -13.15
CA GLN A 226 -3.62 -11.19 -12.90
C GLN A 226 -4.31 -10.27 -11.88
N TYR A 227 -3.52 -9.67 -10.98
CA TYR A 227 -3.98 -8.84 -9.87
C TYR A 227 -3.78 -7.34 -10.14
N VAL A 228 -3.47 -6.96 -11.38
CA VAL A 228 -3.34 -5.57 -11.76
C VAL A 228 -4.32 -5.26 -12.88
N HIS A 229 -5.24 -4.35 -12.61
CA HIS A 229 -6.26 -3.92 -13.55
C HIS A 229 -6.00 -2.48 -13.98
N VAL A 230 -5.81 -2.29 -15.28
CA VAL A 230 -5.49 -0.97 -15.84
C VAL A 230 -6.69 -0.40 -16.60
N SER A 231 -6.79 0.92 -16.55
CA SER A 231 -7.74 1.67 -17.36
C SER A 231 -7.54 1.43 -18.88
N PRO A 232 -8.62 1.50 -19.68
CA PRO A 232 -8.63 1.00 -21.06
C PRO A 232 -7.92 1.89 -22.08
N GLU A 233 -7.54 3.12 -21.74
CA GLU A 233 -6.95 4.06 -22.68
C GLU A 233 -5.61 3.55 -23.22
N TYR A 234 -5.36 3.62 -24.53
CA TYR A 234 -4.02 3.32 -25.05
C TYR A 234 -3.06 4.45 -24.70
N THR A 235 -2.01 4.14 -23.93
CA THR A 235 -1.01 5.11 -23.49
C THR A 235 0.40 4.55 -23.66
N TYR A 236 1.37 5.45 -23.87
CA TYR A 236 2.79 5.09 -23.95
C TYR A 236 3.44 5.01 -22.56
N SER A 237 2.93 5.79 -21.60
CA SER A 237 3.32 5.70 -20.19
C SER A 237 2.16 5.15 -19.35
N ILE A 238 2.51 4.37 -18.33
CA ILE A 238 1.55 3.95 -17.30
C ILE A 238 1.06 5.14 -16.46
N GLN A 239 1.84 6.23 -16.39
CA GLN A 239 1.46 7.45 -15.68
C GLN A 239 0.30 8.19 -16.37
N ASP A 240 0.14 8.01 -17.67
CA ASP A 240 -0.95 8.63 -18.43
C ASP A 240 -2.27 7.85 -18.31
N LYS A 241 -2.24 6.67 -17.68
CA LYS A 241 -3.45 5.88 -17.40
C LYS A 241 -4.28 6.63 -16.36
N ARG A 242 -5.60 6.67 -16.55
CA ARG A 242 -6.50 7.35 -15.60
C ARG A 242 -6.45 6.73 -14.22
N TYR A 243 -6.40 5.40 -14.20
CA TYR A 243 -6.21 4.62 -12.99
C TYR A 243 -5.53 3.28 -13.26
N VAL A 244 -4.93 2.76 -12.19
CA VAL A 244 -4.40 1.40 -12.05
C VAL A 244 -4.90 0.85 -10.72
N ILE A 245 -5.48 -0.35 -10.72
CA ILE A 245 -6.04 -0.99 -9.53
C ILE A 245 -5.20 -2.23 -9.22
N PHE A 246 -4.64 -2.29 -8.01
CA PHE A 246 -3.94 -3.46 -7.50
C PHE A 246 -4.88 -4.26 -6.59
N GLU A 247 -5.05 -5.54 -6.89
CA GLU A 247 -5.77 -6.51 -6.07
C GLU A 247 -4.75 -7.22 -5.16
N THR A 248 -4.99 -7.20 -3.84
CA THR A 248 -4.09 -7.81 -2.86
C THR A 248 -4.87 -8.59 -1.82
N GLU A 249 -4.40 -9.79 -1.50
CA GLU A 249 -4.92 -10.54 -0.35
C GLU A 249 -4.13 -10.11 0.89
N LYS A 250 -4.83 -9.58 1.90
CA LYS A 250 -4.23 -9.18 3.19
C LYS A 250 -5.04 -9.76 4.33
N THR A 251 -4.36 -10.09 5.42
CA THR A 251 -5.05 -10.48 6.65
C THR A 251 -5.58 -9.27 7.40
N LEU A 252 -6.60 -9.47 8.23
CA LEU A 252 -7.12 -8.39 9.08
C LEU A 252 -6.05 -7.82 10.03
N ASP A 253 -5.11 -8.65 10.48
CA ASP A 253 -4.00 -8.22 11.36
C ASP A 253 -3.02 -7.31 10.60
N GLU A 254 -2.66 -7.67 9.37
CA GLU A 254 -1.83 -6.82 8.50
C GLU A 254 -2.52 -5.48 8.19
N LEU A 255 -3.84 -5.48 8.00
CA LEU A 255 -4.59 -4.24 7.80
C LEU A 255 -4.57 -3.35 9.05
N LYS A 256 -4.65 -3.93 10.25
CA LYS A 256 -4.54 -3.19 11.50
C LYS A 256 -3.15 -2.59 11.71
N GLU A 257 -2.10 -3.35 11.41
CA GLU A 257 -0.72 -2.88 11.50
C GLU A 257 -0.45 -1.71 10.53
N ASN A 258 -1.01 -1.79 9.32
CA ASN A 258 -0.86 -0.75 8.30
C ASN A 258 -1.88 0.40 8.41
N ALA A 259 -2.86 0.31 9.32
CA ALA A 259 -3.88 1.35 9.51
C ALA A 259 -3.31 2.76 9.76
N PRO A 260 -2.30 2.99 10.62
CA PRO A 260 -1.74 4.33 10.82
C PRO A 260 -0.99 4.86 9.60
N LEU A 261 -0.35 3.98 8.83
CA LEU A 261 0.44 4.37 7.64
C LEU A 261 -0.45 4.67 6.44
N CYS A 262 -1.48 3.85 6.22
CA CYS A 262 -2.36 3.96 5.05
C CYS A 262 -3.66 4.75 5.34
N GLY A 263 -3.90 5.14 6.59
CA GLY A 263 -5.11 5.85 7.00
C GLY A 263 -6.39 5.00 6.89
N TYR A 264 -6.28 3.67 7.09
CA TYR A 264 -7.44 2.79 7.03
C TYR A 264 -8.43 3.09 8.16
N PHE A 265 -9.71 3.13 7.80
CA PHE A 265 -10.83 3.33 8.73
C PHE A 265 -11.86 2.21 8.55
N ASN A 266 -12.80 2.09 9.47
CA ASN A 266 -13.85 1.06 9.47
C ASN A 266 -13.36 -0.41 9.56
N LEU A 267 -12.15 -0.66 10.07
CA LEU A 267 -11.63 -2.04 10.22
C LEU A 267 -12.48 -2.90 11.18
N HIS A 268 -13.18 -2.29 12.14
CA HIS A 268 -14.12 -2.95 13.05
C HIS A 268 -15.33 -3.58 12.34
N LEU A 269 -15.66 -3.12 11.13
CA LEU A 269 -16.71 -3.74 10.32
C LEU A 269 -16.27 -5.08 9.75
N LEU A 270 -14.95 -5.26 9.55
CA LEU A 270 -14.35 -6.47 8.98
C LEU A 270 -14.19 -7.59 10.01
N GLU A 271 -14.08 -7.24 11.30
CA GLU A 271 -13.97 -8.21 12.40
C GLU A 271 -15.22 -9.07 12.59
N LYS A 272 -16.38 -8.59 12.12
CA LYS A 272 -17.68 -9.25 12.31
C LYS A 272 -18.05 -10.22 11.20
N LEU A 273 -17.22 -10.31 10.17
CA LEU A 273 -17.41 -11.26 9.09
C LEU A 273 -16.83 -12.59 9.56
N GLU A 274 -17.71 -13.57 9.74
CA GLU A 274 -17.27 -14.97 9.73
C GLU A 274 -16.58 -15.17 8.38
N GLY A 275 -15.26 -15.39 8.40
CA GLY A 275 -14.46 -15.47 7.19
C GLY A 275 -14.97 -16.60 6.32
N ASP A 276 -15.54 -16.26 5.16
CA ASP A 276 -15.51 -17.20 4.05
C ASP A 276 -14.05 -17.24 3.61
N THR A 277 -13.33 -18.28 4.05
CA THR A 277 -11.93 -18.57 3.72
C THR A 277 -11.77 -18.98 2.24
N GLN A 278 -12.58 -18.41 1.34
CA GLN A 278 -12.38 -18.57 -0.09
C GLN A 278 -11.35 -17.54 -0.55
N SER A 279 -10.09 -17.78 -0.20
CA SER A 279 -8.97 -17.11 -0.90
C SER A 279 -9.11 -17.38 -2.40
N HIS A 280 -8.76 -16.42 -3.25
CA HIS A 280 -8.67 -16.65 -4.68
C HIS A 280 -7.52 -17.60 -5.05
N ALA A 281 -6.78 -18.15 -4.07
CA ALA A 281 -5.83 -19.25 -4.26
C ALA A 281 -6.46 -20.49 -4.93
N GLU A 282 -7.79 -20.63 -4.97
CA GLU A 282 -8.46 -21.61 -5.83
C GLU A 282 -8.13 -21.46 -7.33
N LYS A 283 -7.66 -20.30 -7.79
CA LYS A 283 -7.29 -20.06 -9.19
C LYS A 283 -5.89 -20.60 -9.55
N THR A 284 -5.01 -20.85 -8.59
CA THR A 284 -3.60 -21.22 -8.85
C THR A 284 -3.11 -22.46 -8.10
N TYR A 285 -3.78 -22.89 -7.03
CA TYR A 285 -3.37 -24.08 -6.28
C TYR A 285 -4.11 -25.35 -6.71
N ASN A 286 -3.31 -26.41 -6.82
CA ASN A 286 -3.70 -27.75 -7.22
C ASN A 286 -5.00 -28.23 -6.53
N ARG A 287 -5.89 -28.78 -7.35
CA ARG A 287 -7.02 -29.65 -6.96
C ARG A 287 -6.54 -31.01 -6.40
N LYS A 288 -5.43 -31.07 -5.68
CA LYS A 288 -4.86 -32.29 -5.09
C LYS A 288 -5.06 -32.27 -3.58
N GLN A 289 -6.08 -33.01 -3.16
CA GLN A 289 -6.34 -33.57 -1.82
C GLN A 289 -6.20 -32.61 -0.62
N GLU A 290 -7.29 -32.49 0.14
CA GLU A 290 -7.50 -31.76 1.40
C GLU A 290 -6.46 -32.01 2.55
N LYS A 291 -5.35 -32.70 2.30
CA LYS A 291 -4.44 -33.20 3.34
C LYS A 291 -3.26 -32.28 3.67
N ASP A 292 -2.93 -31.31 2.82
CA ASP A 292 -1.79 -30.40 3.02
C ASP A 292 -2.20 -28.91 2.96
N LEU A 293 -3.44 -28.57 3.32
CA LEU A 293 -3.80 -27.17 3.51
C LEU A 293 -3.06 -26.67 4.76
N PRO A 294 -2.30 -25.56 4.67
CA PRO A 294 -1.75 -24.92 5.86
C PRO A 294 -2.90 -24.65 6.85
N PRO A 295 -2.64 -24.67 8.17
CA PRO A 295 -3.68 -24.40 9.15
C PRO A 295 -4.40 -23.10 8.80
N ASP A 296 -5.73 -23.12 8.90
CA ASP A 296 -6.56 -21.95 8.59
C ASP A 296 -5.95 -20.71 9.26
N PRO A 297 -5.77 -19.61 8.52
CA PRO A 297 -5.21 -18.39 9.09
C PRO A 297 -6.08 -17.96 10.27
N VAL A 298 -5.42 -17.55 11.36
CA VAL A 298 -6.09 -17.15 12.62
C VAL A 298 -7.04 -15.97 12.40
N SER A 299 -6.78 -15.16 11.36
CA SER A 299 -7.59 -14.03 10.93
C SER A 299 -8.11 -14.20 9.50
N PRO A 300 -9.29 -13.64 9.18
CA PRO A 300 -9.87 -13.72 7.85
C PRO A 300 -8.96 -13.04 6.81
N VAL A 301 -8.80 -13.71 5.67
CA VAL A 301 -8.09 -13.17 4.49
C VAL A 301 -9.09 -12.32 3.69
N LEU A 302 -8.70 -11.09 3.39
CA LEU A 302 -9.54 -10.11 2.72
C LEU A 302 -8.89 -9.67 1.40
N VAL A 303 -9.72 -9.50 0.37
CA VAL A 303 -9.29 -8.93 -0.91
C VAL A 303 -9.39 -7.40 -0.82
N VAL A 304 -8.24 -6.75 -0.89
CA VAL A 304 -8.07 -5.31 -0.83
C VAL A 304 -7.75 -4.80 -2.24
N TYR A 305 -8.54 -3.85 -2.70
CA TYR A 305 -8.31 -3.13 -3.94
C TYR A 305 -7.68 -1.77 -3.63
N GLU A 306 -6.55 -1.48 -4.26
CA GLU A 306 -5.89 -0.18 -4.17
C GLU A 306 -5.92 0.49 -5.53
N ARG A 307 -6.72 1.55 -5.68
CA ARG A 307 -6.90 2.31 -6.91
C ARG A 307 -5.99 3.53 -6.90
N TRP A 308 -5.02 3.55 -7.81
CA TRP A 308 -4.02 4.59 -8.00
C TRP A 308 -4.39 5.44 -9.22
N GLY A 309 -4.46 6.76 -9.08
CA GLY A 309 -4.67 7.66 -10.21
C GLY A 309 -5.41 8.93 -9.85
N LEU A 310 -5.89 9.66 -10.86
CA LEU A 310 -6.63 10.91 -10.68
C LEU A 310 -8.04 10.64 -10.16
N PHE A 311 -8.44 11.28 -9.07
CA PHE A 311 -9.77 11.17 -8.49
C PHE A 311 -10.30 12.54 -8.08
N PRO A 312 -11.62 12.82 -8.22
CA PRO A 312 -12.21 14.07 -7.76
C PRO A 312 -12.18 14.15 -6.22
N ALA A 313 -11.46 15.13 -5.69
CA ALA A 313 -11.32 15.38 -4.27
C ALA A 313 -11.47 16.87 -3.94
N ILE A 314 -12.09 17.18 -2.80
CA ILE A 314 -12.07 18.51 -2.23
C ILE A 314 -10.86 18.59 -1.32
N VAL A 315 -9.89 19.42 -1.71
CA VAL A 315 -8.60 19.55 -1.01
C VAL A 315 -8.48 20.89 -0.30
N GLU A 316 -7.99 20.86 0.93
CA GLU A 316 -7.54 22.04 1.66
C GLU A 316 -6.03 22.14 1.50
N LYS A 317 -5.55 23.25 0.93
CA LYS A 317 -4.13 23.50 0.67
C LYS A 317 -3.55 24.49 1.69
N ASP A 318 -2.33 24.24 2.15
CA ASP A 318 -1.57 25.18 2.97
C ASP A 318 -1.08 26.38 2.14
N MET A 319 -0.52 27.41 2.78
CA MET A 319 0.05 28.60 2.12
C MET A 319 1.15 28.25 1.10
N ARG A 320 1.76 27.07 1.21
CA ARG A 320 2.78 26.54 0.29
C ARG A 320 2.21 25.67 -0.85
N GLY A 321 0.89 25.49 -0.91
CA GLY A 321 0.22 24.68 -1.93
C GLY A 321 0.15 23.18 -1.63
N ASN A 322 0.69 22.73 -0.50
CA ASN A 322 0.64 21.33 -0.08
C ASN A 322 -0.75 20.96 0.44
N ILE A 323 -1.23 19.76 0.13
CA ILE A 323 -2.54 19.26 0.57
C ILE A 323 -2.45 18.89 2.06
N VAL A 324 -3.28 19.53 2.88
CA VAL A 324 -3.37 19.30 4.33
C VAL A 324 -4.49 18.31 4.65
N SER A 325 -5.62 18.44 3.96
CA SER A 325 -6.75 17.52 4.12
C SER A 325 -7.42 17.28 2.77
N ALA A 326 -7.94 16.06 2.57
CA ALA A 326 -8.65 15.67 1.37
C ALA A 326 -9.96 14.99 1.74
N LYS A 327 -11.05 15.37 1.09
CA LYS A 327 -12.36 14.71 1.19
C LYS A 327 -12.80 14.23 -0.18
N PRO A 328 -13.59 13.14 -0.26
CA PRO A 328 -14.17 12.71 -1.54
C PRO A 328 -14.97 13.85 -2.17
N GLY A 329 -14.71 14.16 -3.44
CA GLY A 329 -15.42 15.19 -4.20
C GLY A 329 -16.75 14.72 -4.77
N ILE A 330 -17.36 13.70 -4.17
CA ILE A 330 -18.61 13.08 -4.62
C ILE A 330 -19.72 13.40 -3.62
N ASN A 331 -20.83 13.93 -4.12
CA ASN A 331 -22.00 14.25 -3.30
C ASN A 331 -22.82 12.99 -2.99
N LYS A 332 -23.91 13.13 -2.20
CA LYS A 332 -24.77 11.99 -1.82
C LYS A 332 -25.50 11.34 -3.01
N GLN A 333 -25.59 12.07 -4.12
CA GLN A 333 -26.24 11.67 -5.36
C GLN A 333 -25.27 10.97 -6.33
N GLY A 334 -23.96 10.94 -6.03
CA GLY A 334 -22.93 10.37 -6.90
C GLY A 334 -22.39 11.35 -7.94
N GLU A 335 -22.79 12.62 -7.90
CA GLU A 335 -22.29 13.66 -8.79
C GLU A 335 -21.04 14.32 -8.20
N ILE A 336 -20.16 14.80 -9.08
CA ILE A 336 -18.94 15.51 -8.71
C ILE A 336 -19.33 16.90 -8.19
N ASP A 337 -18.82 17.28 -7.03
CA ASP A 337 -19.02 18.61 -6.45
C ASP A 337 -18.29 19.66 -7.31
N ASP A 338 -18.91 20.82 -7.53
CA ASP A 338 -18.32 21.92 -8.31
C ASP A 338 -16.98 22.41 -7.75
N LYS A 339 -16.73 22.16 -6.46
CA LYS A 339 -15.47 22.51 -5.77
C LYS A 339 -14.41 21.39 -5.82
N ALA A 340 -14.72 20.25 -6.43
CA ALA A 340 -13.78 19.15 -6.52
C ALA A 340 -12.70 19.43 -7.58
N GLU A 341 -11.45 19.16 -7.22
CA GLU A 341 -10.32 19.15 -8.14
C GLU A 341 -9.90 17.70 -8.40
N ASN A 342 -9.41 17.39 -9.59
CA ASN A 342 -8.82 16.08 -9.87
C ASN A 342 -7.42 16.04 -9.26
N VAL A 343 -7.23 15.14 -8.30
CA VAL A 343 -5.97 14.99 -7.56
C VAL A 343 -5.50 13.55 -7.68
N GLU A 344 -4.19 13.35 -7.81
CA GLU A 344 -3.59 12.02 -7.75
C GLU A 344 -3.74 11.47 -6.33
N CYS A 345 -4.46 10.36 -6.19
CA CYS A 345 -4.66 9.72 -4.90
C CYS A 345 -4.63 8.20 -5.00
N ILE A 346 -4.47 7.58 -3.83
CA ILE A 346 -4.57 6.15 -3.64
C ILE A 346 -5.83 5.92 -2.81
N VAL A 347 -6.79 5.20 -3.39
CA VAL A 347 -8.04 4.83 -2.71
C VAL A 347 -8.03 3.33 -2.45
N SER A 348 -7.98 2.95 -1.18
CA SER A 348 -8.01 1.54 -0.76
C SER A 348 -9.39 1.15 -0.27
N TYR A 349 -9.95 0.07 -0.80
CA TYR A 349 -11.25 -0.44 -0.38
C TYR A 349 -11.28 -1.97 -0.38
N VAL A 350 -12.19 -2.53 0.41
CA VAL A 350 -12.43 -3.97 0.52
C VAL A 350 -13.85 -4.25 0.05
N GLU A 351 -14.01 -5.14 -0.93
CA GLU A 351 -15.33 -5.67 -1.27
C GLU A 351 -15.61 -6.92 -0.44
N LEU A 352 -16.77 -6.95 0.21
CA LEU A 352 -17.20 -8.12 0.96
C LEU A 352 -17.77 -9.17 0.01
N PRO A 353 -17.28 -10.42 0.04
CA PRO A 353 -17.86 -11.49 -0.75
C PRO A 353 -19.35 -11.62 -0.42
N GLY A 354 -20.21 -11.43 -1.42
CA GLY A 354 -21.67 -11.56 -1.30
C GLY A 354 -22.49 -10.26 -1.28
N GLN A 355 -21.89 -9.06 -1.27
CA GLN A 355 -22.66 -7.81 -1.38
C GLN A 355 -22.79 -7.25 -2.82
N GLY A 356 -22.06 -7.79 -3.79
CA GLY A 356 -22.12 -7.41 -5.21
C GLY A 356 -23.24 -8.05 -6.05
N LYS A 357 -24.25 -8.66 -5.41
CA LYS A 357 -25.45 -9.17 -6.10
C LYS A 357 -26.64 -8.30 -5.74
N THR A 358 -26.83 -7.19 -6.47
CA THR A 358 -28.13 -6.52 -6.59
C THR A 358 -28.60 -6.56 -8.02
#